data_AF-A0A5E8VIM4-F1
#
_entry.id   AF-A0A5E8VIM4-F1
#
_cell.length_a   1.000
_cell.length_b   1.000
_cell.length_c   1.000
_cell.angle_alpha   90.00
_cell.angle_beta   90.00
_cell.angle_gamma   90.00
#
_symmetry.space_group_name_H-M   'P 1'
#
loop_
_entity.id
_entity.type
_entity.pdbx_description
1 polymer ?
#
loop_
_entity_poly.entity_id
_entity_poly.type
_entity_poly.pdbx_seq_one_letter_code
_entity_poly.pdbx_strand_id
1 'polypeptide(L)'
;MSHGPLPDRDDKTIAAAGTGLAPAIDRGLAVLNSIIVVFASIALVAACTILSYSVLSRALFKAANYWQDEAAVFLLVGATFMTAAYVQQNRGHIGIEAFVGLLSPLANRIRLWLVDAATFLFCAFFTWKSWTLAHEAYVDGQVSNSMWSPPLAIPYSLMALGMSLLCIQILVQLALPFVGARRP
;
A
#
# COMPACT_ATOMS: atom_id res chain seq x y z
N MET A 1 -6.97 -21.76 54.52
CA MET A 1 -7.12 -20.43 53.91
C MET A 1 -7.04 -20.60 52.40
N SER A 2 -8.18 -20.80 51.76
CA SER A 2 -8.33 -21.03 50.32
C SER A 2 -8.35 -19.69 49.59
N HIS A 3 -7.29 -19.35 48.85
CA HIS A 3 -7.33 -18.29 47.87
C HIS A 3 -8.20 -18.75 46.69
N GLY A 4 -9.42 -18.22 46.60
CA GLY A 4 -10.25 -18.38 45.41
C GLY A 4 -9.62 -17.68 44.19
N PRO A 5 -9.87 -18.15 42.95
CA PRO A 5 -9.37 -17.49 41.75
C PRO A 5 -9.90 -16.05 41.70
N LEU A 6 -8.99 -15.09 41.57
CA LEU A 6 -9.34 -13.69 41.36
C LEU A 6 -10.16 -13.60 40.07
N PRO A 7 -11.36 -13.00 40.07
CA PRO A 7 -12.14 -12.82 38.85
C PRO A 7 -11.33 -12.02 37.85
N ASP A 8 -11.21 -12.62 36.68
CA ASP A 8 -10.38 -12.26 35.55
C ASP A 8 -10.60 -10.79 35.13
N ARG A 9 -9.62 -9.93 35.46
CA ARG A 9 -9.54 -8.56 34.91
C ARG A 9 -9.08 -8.60 33.45
N ASP A 10 -8.49 -9.69 33.00
CA ASP A 10 -7.95 -9.84 31.66
C ASP A 10 -9.09 -10.13 30.67
N ASP A 11 -10.11 -10.90 31.07
CA ASP A 11 -11.34 -11.15 30.30
C ASP A 11 -12.11 -9.86 29.97
N LYS A 12 -12.20 -8.92 30.92
CA LYS A 12 -12.84 -7.61 30.67
C LYS A 12 -11.99 -6.67 29.83
N THR A 13 -10.66 -6.82 29.87
CA THR A 13 -9.72 -5.99 29.10
C THR A 13 -9.64 -6.44 27.64
N ILE A 14 -9.74 -7.76 27.40
CA ILE A 14 -9.83 -8.34 26.05
C ILE A 14 -11.20 -8.03 25.40
N ALA A 15 -12.29 -8.09 26.18
CA ALA A 15 -13.63 -7.79 25.68
C ALA A 15 -13.83 -6.30 25.32
N ALA A 16 -13.20 -5.37 26.05
CA ALA A 16 -13.30 -3.93 25.78
C ALA A 16 -12.45 -3.46 24.58
N ALA A 17 -11.46 -4.25 24.15
CA ALA A 17 -10.62 -3.95 22.99
C ALA A 17 -11.29 -4.27 21.64
N GLY A 18 -12.47 -4.89 21.66
CA GLY A 18 -13.11 -5.49 20.48
C GLY A 18 -14.12 -4.64 19.71
N THR A 19 -14.57 -3.48 20.21
CA THR A 19 -15.70 -2.74 19.62
C THR A 19 -15.36 -1.28 19.29
N GLY A 20 -14.36 -1.09 18.44
CA GLY A 20 -14.12 0.18 17.75
C GLY A 20 -14.33 0.01 16.25
N LEU A 21 -14.97 0.98 15.59
CA LEU A 21 -15.05 1.03 14.12
C LEU A 21 -13.65 1.02 13.46
N ALA A 22 -12.68 1.69 14.09
CA ALA A 22 -11.30 1.79 13.59
C ALA A 22 -10.55 0.45 13.50
N PRO A 23 -10.46 -0.40 14.56
CA PRO A 23 -9.81 -1.71 14.44
C PRO A 23 -10.54 -2.69 13.52
N ALA A 24 -11.86 -2.56 13.36
CA ALA A 24 -12.60 -3.36 12.37
C ALA A 24 -12.23 -2.98 10.93
N ILE A 25 -12.12 -1.68 10.64
CA ILE A 25 -11.67 -1.17 9.34
C ILE A 25 -10.23 -1.60 9.05
N ASP A 26 -9.32 -1.51 10.03
CA ASP A 26 -7.93 -1.93 9.85
C ASP A 26 -7.80 -3.42 9.53
N ARG A 27 -8.58 -4.29 10.20
CA ARG A 27 -8.64 -5.72 9.86
C ARG A 27 -9.17 -5.97 8.44
N GLY A 28 -10.21 -5.24 8.04
CA GLY A 28 -10.74 -5.31 6.67
C GLY A 28 -9.69 -4.92 5.63
N LEU A 29 -8.98 -3.82 5.87
CA LEU A 29 -7.86 -3.36 5.05
C LEU A 29 -6.72 -4.38 5.02
N ALA A 30 -6.39 -5.01 6.16
CA ALA A 30 -5.35 -6.05 6.23
C ALA A 30 -5.64 -7.24 5.32
N VAL A 31 -6.90 -7.72 5.32
CA VAL A 31 -7.32 -8.83 4.46
C VAL A 31 -7.28 -8.40 3.00
N LEU A 32 -7.81 -7.23 2.66
CA LEU A 32 -7.78 -6.69 1.31
C LEU A 32 -6.35 -6.54 0.79
N ASN A 33 -5.47 -5.92 1.58
CA ASN A 33 -4.06 -5.73 1.27
C ASN A 33 -3.34 -7.08 1.08
N SER A 34 -3.64 -8.08 1.90
CA SER A 34 -3.04 -9.42 1.77
C SER A 34 -3.42 -10.08 0.45
N ILE A 35 -4.68 -9.99 0.04
CA ILE A 35 -5.15 -10.50 -1.26
C ILE A 35 -4.43 -9.76 -2.40
N ILE A 36 -4.35 -8.43 -2.32
CA ILE A 36 -3.66 -7.60 -3.31
C ILE A 36 -2.18 -8.01 -3.45
N VAL A 37 -1.49 -8.28 -2.35
CA VAL A 37 -0.08 -8.72 -2.38
C VAL A 37 0.09 -10.06 -3.09
N VAL A 38 -0.83 -11.00 -2.92
CA VAL A 38 -0.78 -12.29 -3.64
C VAL A 38 -0.87 -12.05 -5.16
N PHE A 39 -1.84 -11.26 -5.60
CA PHE A 39 -1.98 -10.91 -7.02
C PHE A 39 -0.76 -10.12 -7.55
N ALA A 40 -0.25 -9.17 -6.77
CA ALA A 40 0.93 -8.40 -7.13
C ALA A 40 2.20 -9.27 -7.21
N SER A 41 2.33 -10.27 -6.35
CA SER A 41 3.44 -11.23 -6.39
C SER A 41 3.40 -12.06 -7.67
N ILE A 42 2.22 -12.53 -8.06
CA ILE A 42 2.02 -13.23 -9.34
C ILE A 42 2.36 -12.31 -10.51
N ALA A 43 1.88 -11.06 -10.48
CA ALA A 43 2.17 -10.05 -11.50
C ALA A 43 3.68 -9.77 -11.62
N LEU A 44 4.40 -9.71 -10.50
CA LEU A 44 5.85 -9.49 -10.46
C LEU A 44 6.61 -10.68 -11.06
N VAL A 45 6.24 -11.92 -10.71
CA VAL A 45 6.82 -13.13 -11.31
C VAL A 45 6.54 -13.19 -12.81
N ALA A 46 5.33 -12.82 -13.24
CA ALA A 46 4.98 -12.74 -14.64
C ALA A 46 5.82 -11.68 -15.38
N ALA A 47 5.99 -10.49 -14.81
CA ALA A 47 6.83 -9.44 -15.39
C ALA A 47 8.30 -9.90 -15.53
N CYS A 48 8.85 -10.53 -14.49
CA CYS A 48 10.20 -11.11 -14.53
C CYS A 48 10.35 -12.17 -15.63
N THR A 49 9.35 -13.03 -15.78
CA THR A 49 9.33 -14.09 -16.82
C THR A 49 9.25 -13.48 -18.22
N ILE A 50 8.38 -12.48 -18.43
CA ILE A 50 8.23 -11.75 -19.70
C ILE A 50 9.54 -11.07 -20.11
N LEU A 51 10.18 -10.36 -19.17
CA LEU A 51 11.45 -9.69 -19.43
C LEU A 51 12.58 -10.68 -19.71
N SER A 52 12.66 -11.77 -18.93
CA SER A 52 13.65 -12.84 -19.17
C SER A 52 13.46 -13.48 -20.55
N TYR A 53 12.21 -13.76 -20.92
CA TYR A 53 11.88 -14.27 -22.25
C TYR A 53 12.22 -13.27 -23.36
N SER A 54 11.97 -11.96 -23.17
CA SER A 54 12.34 -10.90 -24.13
C SER A 54 13.84 -10.88 -24.42
N VAL A 55 14.67 -10.97 -23.37
CA VAL A 55 16.13 -11.00 -23.51
C VAL A 55 16.58 -12.27 -24.22
N LEU A 56 16.04 -13.43 -23.84
CA LEU A 56 16.38 -14.71 -24.47
C LEU A 56 15.95 -14.77 -25.93
N SER A 57 14.74 -14.30 -26.26
CA SER A 57 14.22 -14.33 -27.63
C SER A 57 15.04 -13.47 -28.57
N ARG A 58 15.45 -12.28 -28.10
CA ARG A 58 16.32 -11.38 -28.84
C ARG A 58 17.72 -11.96 -29.04
N ALA A 59 18.27 -12.62 -28.01
CA ALA A 59 19.61 -13.21 -28.07
C ALA A 59 19.68 -14.43 -29.01
N LEU A 60 18.68 -15.32 -28.96
CA LEU A 60 18.69 -16.58 -29.69
C LEU A 60 18.09 -16.48 -31.09
N PHE A 61 16.95 -15.79 -31.22
CA PHE A 61 16.14 -15.79 -32.44
C PHE A 61 16.26 -14.48 -33.23
N LYS A 62 16.96 -13.47 -32.69
CA LYS A 62 17.06 -12.10 -33.25
C LYS A 62 15.69 -11.45 -33.54
N ALA A 63 14.62 -11.97 -32.94
CA ALA A 63 13.27 -11.48 -33.08
C ALA A 63 12.89 -10.74 -31.79
N ALA A 64 12.64 -9.44 -31.92
CA ALA A 64 12.19 -8.60 -30.81
C ALA A 64 10.66 -8.50 -30.86
N ASN A 65 9.98 -8.92 -29.78
CA ASN A 65 8.54 -8.78 -29.64
C ASN A 65 8.20 -7.47 -28.92
N TYR A 66 7.46 -6.59 -29.60
CA TYR A 66 7.23 -5.21 -29.14
C TYR A 66 6.27 -5.06 -27.94
N TRP A 67 5.57 -6.13 -27.55
CA TRP A 67 4.56 -6.08 -26.48
C TRP A 67 5.13 -6.32 -25.07
N GLN A 68 6.33 -6.91 -24.98
CA GLN A 68 6.90 -7.43 -23.73
C GLN A 68 7.26 -6.31 -22.75
N ASP A 69 7.89 -5.24 -23.26
CA ASP A 69 8.36 -4.13 -22.44
C ASP A 69 7.18 -3.41 -21.77
N GLU A 70 6.15 -3.07 -22.55
CA GLU A 70 4.94 -2.41 -22.04
C GLU A 70 4.15 -3.30 -21.08
N ALA A 71 3.99 -4.60 -21.39
CA ALA A 71 3.31 -5.53 -20.51
C ALA A 71 4.02 -5.64 -19.16
N ALA A 72 5.35 -5.71 -19.15
CA ALA A 72 6.14 -5.73 -17.92
C ALA A 72 6.00 -4.42 -17.14
N VAL A 73 6.06 -3.26 -17.81
CA VAL A 73 5.85 -1.95 -17.17
C VAL A 73 4.46 -1.86 -16.51
N PHE A 74 3.41 -2.31 -17.20
CA PHE A 74 2.04 -2.24 -16.67
C PHE A 74 1.87 -3.13 -15.43
N LEU A 75 2.44 -4.33 -15.46
CA LEU A 75 2.44 -5.24 -14.31
C LEU A 75 3.24 -4.66 -13.14
N LEU A 76 4.40 -4.05 -13.40
CA LEU A 76 5.24 -3.44 -12.38
C LEU A 76 4.58 -2.22 -11.74
N VAL A 77 3.96 -1.34 -12.53
CA VAL A 77 3.18 -0.20 -12.04
C VAL A 77 2.03 -0.70 -11.16
N GLY A 78 1.26 -1.67 -11.65
CA GLY A 78 0.18 -2.29 -10.88
C GLY A 78 0.67 -2.87 -9.56
N ALA A 79 1.69 -3.73 -9.59
CA ALA A 79 2.25 -4.35 -8.38
C ALA A 79 2.79 -3.31 -7.39
N THR A 80 3.50 -2.29 -7.86
CA THR A 80 4.11 -1.27 -7.00
C THR A 80 3.08 -0.44 -6.27
N PHE A 81 2.10 0.13 -7.00
CA PHE A 81 1.12 1.03 -6.38
C PHE A 81 0.08 0.27 -5.57
N MET A 82 -0.37 -0.90 -6.04
CA MET A 82 -1.39 -1.68 -5.32
C MET A 82 -0.85 -2.25 -4.00
N THR A 83 0.45 -2.56 -3.90
CA THR A 83 1.05 -3.05 -2.65
C THR A 83 1.50 -1.96 -1.69
N ALA A 84 1.45 -0.68 -2.10
CA ALA A 84 1.94 0.42 -1.27
C ALA A 84 1.21 0.52 0.08
N ALA A 85 -0.12 0.31 0.09
CA ALA A 85 -0.93 0.30 1.31
C ALA A 85 -0.52 -0.82 2.28
N TYR A 86 -0.24 -2.02 1.77
CA TYR A 86 0.25 -3.14 2.58
C TYR A 86 1.60 -2.82 3.23
N VAL A 87 2.55 -2.28 2.45
CA VAL A 87 3.87 -1.90 2.97
C VAL A 87 3.74 -0.83 4.05
N GLN A 88 2.83 0.15 3.86
CA GLN A 88 2.55 1.18 4.85
C GLN A 88 1.90 0.61 6.12
N GLN A 89 1.03 -0.40 6.00
CA GLN A 89 0.46 -1.10 7.15
C GLN A 89 1.55 -1.74 8.02
N ASN A 90 2.50 -2.44 7.39
CA ASN A 90 3.60 -3.12 8.08
C ASN A 90 4.67 -2.14 8.62
N ARG A 91 4.73 -0.91 8.11
CA ARG A 91 5.68 0.13 8.51
C ARG A 91 5.57 0.52 9.99
N GLY A 92 4.41 0.32 10.61
CA GLY A 92 4.19 0.60 12.03
C GLY A 92 5.16 -0.12 12.97
N HIS A 93 5.66 -1.30 12.58
CA HIS A 93 6.62 -2.09 13.38
C HIS A 93 8.09 -1.70 13.16
N ILE A 94 8.38 -0.86 12.16
CA ILE A 94 9.75 -0.60 11.66
C ILE A 94 10.12 0.89 11.85
N GLY A 95 9.18 1.70 12.33
CA GLY A 95 9.28 3.15 12.43
C GLY A 95 10.31 3.64 13.44
N ILE A 96 11.56 3.80 12.98
CA ILE A 96 12.58 4.72 13.53
C ILE A 96 12.90 4.48 15.02
N GLU A 97 12.96 3.23 15.48
CA GLU A 97 13.47 2.93 16.84
C GLU A 97 14.89 3.51 17.05
N ALA A 98 15.65 3.72 15.97
CA ALA A 98 17.01 4.27 16.00
C ALA A 98 17.12 5.73 16.51
N PHE A 99 16.09 6.58 16.37
CA PHE A 99 16.13 7.97 16.88
C PHE A 99 15.28 8.18 18.14
N VAL A 100 14.49 7.19 18.54
CA VAL A 100 13.62 7.27 19.73
C VAL A 100 14.44 7.39 21.01
N GLY A 101 15.66 6.85 21.04
CA GLY A 101 16.55 6.92 22.20
C GLY A 101 17.16 8.30 22.51
N LEU A 102 17.13 9.26 21.56
CA LEU A 102 17.77 10.57 21.74
C LEU A 102 16.80 11.73 22.02
N LEU A 103 15.50 11.57 21.78
CA LEU A 103 14.52 12.66 21.91
C LEU A 103 13.54 12.44 23.06
N SER A 104 13.03 13.54 23.63
CA SER A 104 11.97 13.47 24.64
C SER A 104 10.70 12.83 24.05
N PRO A 105 9.93 12.06 24.86
CA PRO A 105 8.75 11.32 24.38
C PRO A 105 7.71 12.19 23.66
N LEU A 106 7.59 13.46 24.07
CA LEU A 106 6.63 14.41 23.52
C LEU A 106 7.10 14.96 22.16
N ALA A 107 8.38 15.29 22.01
CA ALA A 107 8.95 15.76 20.74
C ALA A 107 8.88 14.66 19.67
N ASN A 108 9.15 13.40 20.04
CA ASN A 108 9.05 12.27 19.12
C ASN A 108 7.60 12.04 18.63
N ARG A 109 6.61 12.21 19.51
CA ARG A 109 5.19 12.06 19.15
C ARG A 109 4.71 13.13 18.16
N ILE A 110 5.12 14.38 18.37
CA ILE A 110 4.80 15.49 17.45
C ILE A 110 5.48 15.28 16.10
N ARG A 111 6.76 14.91 16.10
CA ARG A 111 7.51 14.62 14.87
C ARG A 111 6.82 13.53 14.04
N LEU A 112 6.48 12.40 14.67
CA LEU A 112 5.80 11.29 13.99
C LEU A 112 4.46 11.75 13.40
N TRP A 113 3.66 12.48 14.16
CA TRP A 113 2.38 12.99 13.68
C TRP A 113 2.53 13.95 12.49
N LEU A 114 3.54 14.84 12.53
CA LEU A 114 3.83 15.76 11.43
C LEU A 114 4.27 15.02 10.18
N VAL A 115 5.15 14.01 10.31
CA VAL A 115 5.59 13.17 9.19
C VAL A 115 4.41 12.41 8.58
N ASP A 116 3.55 11.81 9.41
CA ASP A 116 2.36 11.08 8.94
C ASP A 116 1.37 12.03 8.23
N ALA A 117 1.14 13.23 8.78
CA ALA A 117 0.27 14.24 8.17
C ALA A 117 0.83 14.77 6.84
N ALA A 118 2.14 15.06 6.77
CA ALA A 118 2.79 15.49 5.53
C ALA A 118 2.75 14.39 4.46
N THR A 119 2.99 13.14 4.86
CA THR A 119 2.87 11.97 3.97
C THR A 119 1.45 11.82 3.46
N PHE A 120 0.45 11.96 4.32
CA PHE A 120 -0.96 11.91 3.94
C PHE A 120 -1.31 12.98 2.90
N LEU A 121 -0.93 14.24 3.15
CA LEU A 121 -1.21 15.36 2.23
C LEU A 121 -0.59 15.14 0.86
N PHE A 122 0.66 14.67 0.83
CA PHE A 122 1.35 14.34 -0.41
C PHE A 122 0.65 13.19 -1.16
N CYS A 123 0.34 12.09 -0.47
CA CYS A 123 -0.35 10.96 -1.07
C CYS A 123 -1.75 11.34 -1.56
N ALA A 124 -2.48 12.20 -0.85
CA ALA A 124 -3.81 12.66 -1.24
C ALA A 124 -3.74 13.51 -2.52
N PHE A 125 -2.79 14.45 -2.59
CA PHE A 125 -2.52 15.22 -3.81
C PHE A 125 -2.15 14.30 -4.98
N PHE A 126 -1.25 13.34 -4.76
CA PHE A 126 -0.83 12.39 -5.78
C PHE A 126 -1.99 11.51 -6.27
N THR A 127 -2.87 11.09 -5.35
CA THR A 127 -4.08 10.32 -5.68
C THR A 127 -5.01 11.10 -6.60
N TRP A 128 -5.27 12.38 -6.27
CA TRP A 128 -6.07 13.25 -7.14
C TRP A 128 -5.42 13.38 -8.53
N LYS A 129 -4.12 13.70 -8.60
CA LYS A 129 -3.42 13.79 -9.89
C LYS A 129 -3.48 12.48 -10.69
N SER A 130 -3.35 11.34 -10.02
CA SER A 130 -3.45 10.02 -10.64
C SER A 130 -4.84 9.78 -11.23
N TRP A 131 -5.90 10.16 -10.51
CA TRP A 131 -7.29 10.03 -11.02
C TRP A 131 -7.55 10.95 -12.21
N THR A 132 -7.04 12.19 -12.18
CA THR A 132 -7.16 13.11 -13.33
C THR A 132 -6.45 12.53 -14.56
N LEU A 133 -5.29 11.91 -14.37
CA LEU A 133 -4.52 11.33 -15.46
C LEU A 133 -5.19 10.07 -16.02
N ALA A 134 -5.76 9.23 -15.15
CA ALA A 134 -6.52 8.05 -15.56
C ALA A 134 -7.78 8.43 -16.35
N HIS A 135 -8.50 9.47 -15.92
CA HIS A 135 -9.67 9.98 -16.62
C HIS A 135 -9.30 10.57 -17.99
N GLU A 136 -8.27 11.41 -18.05
CA GLU A 136 -7.77 12.00 -19.30
C GLU A 136 -7.36 10.90 -20.28
N ALA A 137 -6.56 9.93 -19.82
CA ALA A 137 -6.11 8.83 -20.67
C ALA A 137 -7.27 7.97 -21.19
N TYR A 138 -8.37 7.86 -20.43
CA TYR A 138 -9.56 7.14 -20.87
C TYR A 138 -10.37 7.94 -21.89
N VAL A 139 -10.59 9.24 -21.67
CA VAL A 139 -11.40 10.10 -22.54
C VAL A 139 -10.68 10.39 -23.86
N ASP A 140 -9.40 10.73 -23.80
CA ASP A 140 -8.59 11.05 -24.98
C ASP A 140 -8.09 9.80 -25.72
N GLY A 141 -8.31 8.60 -25.14
CA GLY A 141 -7.82 7.35 -25.69
C GLY A 141 -6.28 7.30 -25.76
N GLN A 142 -5.60 7.83 -24.75
CA GLN A 142 -4.13 7.87 -24.76
C GLN A 142 -3.54 6.47 -24.73
N VAL A 143 -2.63 6.23 -25.67
CA VAL A 143 -1.89 4.98 -25.81
C VAL A 143 -0.40 5.21 -25.58
N SER A 144 0.33 4.16 -25.21
CA SER A 144 1.78 4.25 -25.12
C SER A 144 2.38 4.57 -26.49
N ASN A 145 3.50 5.30 -26.51
CA ASN A 145 4.28 5.63 -27.72
C ASN A 145 5.08 4.44 -28.29
N SER A 146 4.76 3.21 -27.86
CA SER A 146 5.32 1.98 -28.40
C SER A 146 4.57 1.51 -29.65
N MET A 147 5.21 0.66 -30.46
CA MET A 147 4.60 0.02 -31.63
C MET A 147 3.36 -0.83 -31.29
N TRP A 148 3.25 -1.33 -30.05
CA TRP A 148 2.09 -2.07 -29.59
C TRP A 148 0.94 -1.16 -29.12
N SER A 149 1.25 0.09 -28.77
CA SER A 149 0.29 1.14 -28.39
C SER A 149 -0.84 0.71 -27.43
N PRO A 150 -0.55 0.04 -26.29
CA PRO A 150 -1.58 -0.30 -25.32
C PRO A 150 -2.16 0.94 -24.63
N PRO A 151 -3.42 0.90 -24.18
CA PRO A 151 -4.08 2.04 -23.54
C PRO A 151 -3.47 2.35 -22.16
N LEU A 152 -3.10 3.60 -21.93
CA LEU A 152 -2.50 4.08 -20.68
C LEU A 152 -3.51 4.23 -19.53
N ALA A 153 -4.82 4.19 -19.84
CA ALA A 153 -5.87 4.19 -18.84
C ALA A 153 -5.72 3.04 -17.81
N ILE A 154 -5.21 1.88 -18.24
CA ILE A 154 -5.01 0.71 -17.37
C ILE A 154 -3.98 1.00 -16.27
N PRO A 155 -2.70 1.31 -16.58
CA PRO A 155 -1.70 1.56 -15.53
C PRO A 155 -2.04 2.78 -14.67
N TYR A 156 -2.63 3.83 -15.24
CA TYR A 156 -3.03 5.01 -14.46
C TYR A 156 -4.19 4.73 -13.50
N SER A 157 -5.15 3.89 -13.89
CA SER A 157 -6.22 3.48 -12.99
C SER A 157 -5.69 2.63 -11.82
N LEU A 158 -4.79 1.68 -12.08
CA LEU A 158 -4.14 0.89 -11.03
C LEU A 158 -3.32 1.77 -10.07
N MET A 159 -2.58 2.74 -10.61
CA MET A 159 -1.86 3.74 -9.82
C MET A 159 -2.82 4.54 -8.94
N ALA A 160 -3.92 5.06 -9.50
CA ALA A 160 -4.89 5.86 -8.77
C ALA A 160 -5.60 5.06 -7.66
N LEU A 161 -5.96 3.80 -7.92
CA LEU A 161 -6.57 2.90 -6.94
C LEU A 161 -5.59 2.55 -5.81
N GLY A 162 -4.35 2.17 -6.14
CA GLY A 162 -3.32 1.85 -5.15
C GLY A 162 -2.98 3.03 -4.24
N MET A 163 -2.90 4.23 -4.80
CA MET A 163 -2.66 5.45 -4.02
C MET A 163 -3.86 5.85 -3.16
N SER A 164 -5.09 5.63 -3.63
CA SER A 164 -6.31 5.82 -2.83
C SER A 164 -6.32 4.89 -1.61
N LEU A 165 -5.98 3.61 -1.80
CA LEU A 165 -5.85 2.63 -0.72
C LEU A 165 -4.76 3.05 0.29
N LEU A 166 -3.63 3.54 -0.18
CA LEU A 166 -2.56 4.05 0.67
C LEU A 166 -3.02 5.25 1.52
N CYS A 167 -3.75 6.20 0.93
CA CYS A 167 -4.34 7.33 1.66
C CYS A 167 -5.28 6.86 2.77
N ILE A 168 -6.15 5.89 2.48
CA ILE A 168 -7.06 5.30 3.47
C ILE A 168 -6.26 4.65 4.60
N GLN A 169 -5.21 3.88 4.29
CA GLN A 169 -4.36 3.24 5.29
C GLN A 169 -3.69 4.27 6.22
N ILE A 170 -3.16 5.36 5.65
CA ILE A 170 -2.53 6.43 6.45
C ILE A 170 -3.56 7.12 7.34
N LEU A 171 -4.78 7.37 6.84
CA LEU A 171 -5.86 7.95 7.65
C LEU A 171 -6.22 7.07 8.85
N VAL A 172 -6.34 5.76 8.65
CA VAL A 172 -6.62 4.81 9.73
C VAL A 172 -5.49 4.82 10.77
N GLN A 173 -4.23 4.83 10.32
CA GLN A 173 -3.05 4.93 11.21
C GLN A 173 -2.99 6.24 11.99
N LEU A 174 -3.43 7.35 11.37
CA LEU A 174 -3.48 8.66 12.01
C LEU A 174 -4.62 8.75 13.02
N ALA A 175 -5.75 8.08 12.77
CA ALA A 175 -6.93 8.08 13.65
C ALA A 175 -6.78 7.16 14.88
N LEU A 176 -6.07 6.03 14.76
CA LEU A 176 -5.89 5.05 15.84
C LEU A 176 -5.42 5.65 17.19
N PRO A 177 -4.38 6.53 17.23
CA PRO A 177 -3.93 7.17 18.48
C PRO A 177 -4.96 8.08 19.15
N PHE A 178 -5.94 8.62 18.41
CA PHE A 178 -6.98 9.50 18.95
C PHE A 178 -8.14 8.73 19.58
N VAL A 179 -8.34 7.48 19.16
CA VAL A 179 -9.42 6.59 19.66
C VAL A 179 -9.01 5.89 20.97
N GLY A 180 -7.79 6.12 21.48
CA GLY A 180 -7.31 5.51 22.71
C GLY A 180 -6.78 4.08 22.55
N ALA A 181 -6.76 3.55 21.32
CA ALA A 181 -6.06 2.32 20.99
C ALA A 181 -4.55 2.60 21.08
N ARG A 182 -3.91 2.16 22.16
CA ARG A 182 -2.45 2.19 22.26
C ARG A 182 -1.89 1.42 21.07
N ARG A 183 -0.94 2.03 20.36
CA ARG A 183 -0.14 1.34 19.34
C ARG A 183 0.46 0.10 20.01
N PRO A 184 0.27 -1.12 19.46
CA PRO A 184 0.95 -2.30 19.97
C PRO A 184 2.47 -2.15 19.84
#